data_AF-A0A653NQU6-F1
#
_entry.id   AF-A0A653NQU6-F1
#
_cell.length_a   1.000
_cell.length_b   1.000
_cell.length_c   1.000
_cell.angle_alpha   90.00
_cell.angle_beta   90.00
_cell.angle_gamma   90.00
#
_symmetry.space_group_name_H-M   'P 1'
#
loop_
_entity.id
_entity.type
_entity.pdbx_description
1 polymer ?
#
loop_
_entity_poly.entity_id
_entity_poly.type
_entity_poly.pdbx_seq_one_letter_code
_entity_poly.pdbx_strand_id
1 'polypeptide(L)'
;MATAHDDGDVAPGGVIIPEEDALPAPTRTGHGKMPENIDDEAYQAAVEQERVAAGLADYAPSDVPPATDPLPEEASDAADLAQRGLLENNEASGDQGSGGRGDS
;
A
#
# COMPACT_ATOMS: atom_id res chain seq x y z
N MET A 1 -64.23 40.15 -27.84
CA MET A 1 -63.43 41.19 -27.15
C MET A 1 -62.68 40.50 -26.00
N ALA A 2 -61.35 40.67 -25.94
CA ALA A 2 -60.35 40.24 -24.93
C ALA A 2 -60.27 38.72 -24.63
N THR A 3 -59.10 38.08 -24.46
CA THR A 3 -57.88 38.53 -23.77
C THR A 3 -56.59 38.17 -24.52
N ALA A 4 -55.64 39.11 -24.49
CA ALA A 4 -54.29 39.00 -25.05
C ALA A 4 -53.52 37.81 -24.44
N HIS A 5 -52.77 37.10 -25.27
CA HIS A 5 -51.67 36.25 -24.81
C HIS A 5 -50.54 37.18 -24.39
N ASP A 6 -50.24 37.17 -23.09
CA ASP A 6 -49.10 37.81 -22.48
C ASP A 6 -47.87 36.96 -22.81
N ASP A 7 -47.20 37.31 -23.91
CA ASP A 7 -45.90 36.77 -24.28
C ASP A 7 -44.88 37.34 -23.28
N GLY A 8 -44.70 36.61 -22.18
CA GLY A 8 -43.74 36.91 -21.12
C GLY A 8 -42.33 37.13 -21.69
N ASP A 9 -41.93 38.39 -21.63
CA ASP A 9 -40.60 38.98 -21.80
C ASP A 9 -39.41 38.01 -21.67
N VAL A 10 -39.00 37.40 -22.79
CA VAL A 10 -37.67 36.78 -22.90
C VAL A 10 -36.70 37.90 -23.25
N ALA A 11 -36.08 38.48 -22.22
CA ALA A 11 -35.05 39.49 -22.40
C ALA A 11 -33.96 39.01 -23.39
N PRO A 12 -33.47 39.87 -24.31
CA PRO A 12 -32.39 39.53 -25.24
C PRO A 12 -31.07 39.52 -24.47
N GLY A 13 -30.81 38.38 -23.84
CA GLY A 13 -29.71 38.17 -22.89
C GLY A 13 -30.03 37.06 -21.89
N GLY A 14 -30.92 36.13 -22.29
CA GLY A 14 -31.52 35.10 -21.44
C GLY A 14 -30.49 34.33 -20.64
N VAL A 15 -30.33 34.73 -19.38
CA VAL A 15 -29.69 33.91 -18.37
C VAL A 15 -30.60 32.71 -18.21
N ILE A 16 -30.17 31.56 -18.74
CA ILE A 16 -30.78 30.27 -18.38
C ILE A 16 -30.51 30.11 -16.88
N ILE A 17 -31.49 30.43 -16.05
CA ILE A 17 -31.50 30.03 -14.64
C ILE A 17 -31.63 28.51 -14.68
N PRO A 18 -30.60 27.73 -14.29
CA PRO A 18 -30.75 26.29 -14.22
C PRO A 18 -31.88 26.00 -13.25
N GLU A 19 -32.90 25.27 -13.69
CA GLU A 19 -33.92 24.74 -12.79
C GLU A 19 -33.17 23.89 -11.74
N GLU A 20 -33.16 24.35 -10.49
CA GLU A 20 -32.38 23.75 -9.39
C GLU A 20 -32.82 22.33 -9.02
N ASP A 21 -33.74 21.75 -9.79
CA ASP A 21 -34.40 20.47 -9.59
C ASP A 21 -33.99 19.40 -10.62
N ALA A 22 -33.07 19.72 -11.55
CA ALA A 22 -32.58 18.76 -12.55
C ALA A 22 -31.51 17.79 -12.02
N LEU A 23 -30.99 18.02 -10.81
CA LEU A 23 -30.01 17.13 -10.20
C LEU A 23 -30.73 16.03 -9.40
N PRO A 24 -30.37 14.74 -9.58
CA PRO A 24 -30.90 13.69 -8.75
C PRO A 24 -30.60 13.99 -7.28
N ALA A 25 -31.60 13.82 -6.41
CA ALA A 25 -31.44 14.02 -4.98
C ALA A 25 -30.24 13.19 -4.49
N PRO A 26 -29.29 13.80 -3.76
CA PRO A 26 -28.08 13.11 -3.34
C PRO A 26 -28.44 11.93 -2.43
N THR A 27 -28.41 10.72 -2.98
CA THR A 27 -28.59 9.52 -2.19
C THR A 27 -27.31 9.27 -1.42
N ARG A 28 -27.40 9.27 -0.08
CA ARG A 28 -26.28 8.89 0.82
C ARG A 28 -26.00 7.38 0.79
N THR A 29 -26.30 6.70 -0.31
CA THR A 29 -25.83 5.34 -0.58
C THR A 29 -24.33 5.43 -0.76
N GLY A 30 -23.62 5.09 0.32
CA GLY A 30 -22.21 5.42 0.51
C GLY A 30 -21.28 4.91 -0.58
N HIS A 31 -20.06 5.45 -0.59
CA HIS A 31 -18.95 4.94 -1.38
C HIS A 31 -18.95 3.41 -1.30
N GLY A 32 -18.99 2.76 -2.47
CA GLY A 32 -18.92 1.30 -2.57
C GLY A 32 -17.81 0.81 -1.65
N LYS A 33 -18.15 -0.09 -0.74
CA LYS A 33 -17.19 -0.58 0.24
C LYS A 33 -16.05 -1.28 -0.50
N MET A 34 -14.86 -1.19 0.08
CA MET A 34 -13.77 -2.08 -0.30
C MET A 34 -14.27 -3.53 -0.15
N PRO A 35 -14.12 -4.37 -1.19
CA PRO A 35 -14.47 -5.78 -1.12
C PRO A 35 -13.94 -6.45 0.16
N GLU A 36 -14.71 -7.36 0.75
CA GLU A 36 -14.36 -7.97 2.04
C GLU A 36 -13.12 -8.88 1.95
N ASN A 37 -12.75 -9.33 0.75
CA ASN A 37 -11.67 -10.28 0.48
C ASN A 37 -10.52 -9.64 -0.29
N ILE A 38 -10.10 -8.44 0.10
CA ILE A 38 -8.88 -7.85 -0.46
C ILE A 38 -7.69 -8.41 0.29
N ASP A 39 -6.72 -8.88 -0.48
CA ASP A 39 -5.40 -9.26 -0.03
C ASP A 39 -4.45 -8.07 -0.33
N ASP A 40 -4.12 -7.31 0.71
CA ASP A 40 -3.29 -6.12 0.58
C ASP A 40 -1.87 -6.49 0.11
N GLU A 41 -1.36 -7.65 0.53
CA GLU A 41 -0.08 -8.19 0.08
C GLU A 41 -0.09 -8.50 -1.42
N ALA A 42 -1.19 -9.05 -1.95
CA ALA A 42 -1.33 -9.29 -3.39
C ALA A 42 -1.29 -7.99 -4.21
N TYR A 43 -1.93 -6.93 -3.74
CA TYR A 43 -1.87 -5.62 -4.40
C TYR A 43 -0.52 -4.95 -4.29
N GLN A 44 0.15 -5.06 -3.15
CA GLN A 44 1.50 -4.55 -3.00
C GLN A 44 2.45 -5.25 -3.99
N ALA A 45 2.38 -6.58 -4.09
CA ALA A 45 3.19 -7.35 -5.03
C ALA A 45 2.91 -6.95 -6.49
N ALA A 46 1.65 -6.73 -6.86
CA ALA A 46 1.29 -6.29 -8.20
C ALA A 46 1.88 -4.91 -8.53
N VAL A 47 1.81 -3.95 -7.61
CA VAL A 47 2.41 -2.62 -7.78
C VAL A 47 3.91 -2.70 -7.95
N GLU A 48 4.60 -3.54 -7.17
CA GLU A 48 6.04 -3.75 -7.29
C GLU A 48 6.42 -4.29 -8.67
N GLN A 49 5.68 -5.28 -9.19
CA GLN A 49 5.88 -5.82 -10.54
C GLN A 49 5.64 -4.77 -11.64
N GLU A 50 4.60 -3.95 -11.51
CA GLU A 50 4.33 -2.88 -12.47
C GLU A 50 5.45 -1.84 -12.51
N ARG A 51 6.05 -1.52 -11.36
CA ARG A 51 7.20 -0.60 -11.30
C ARG A 51 8.41 -1.18 -12.05
N VAL A 52 8.68 -2.47 -11.92
CA VAL A 52 9.74 -3.15 -12.68
C VAL A 52 9.43 -3.14 -14.17
N ALA A 53 8.21 -3.53 -14.55
CA ALA A 53 7.78 -3.56 -15.95
C ALA A 53 7.83 -2.16 -16.62
N ALA A 54 7.52 -1.11 -15.85
CA ALA A 54 7.63 0.28 -16.29
C ALA A 54 9.08 0.80 -16.33
N GLY A 55 10.06 0.01 -15.87
CA GLY A 55 11.46 0.42 -15.77
C GLY A 55 11.71 1.48 -14.68
N LEU A 56 10.79 1.62 -13.71
CA LEU A 56 10.93 2.54 -12.57
C LEU A 56 11.71 1.90 -11.40
N ALA A 57 11.83 0.59 -11.40
CA ALA A 57 12.62 -0.18 -10.44
C ALA A 57 13.40 -1.26 -11.18
N ASP A 58 14.60 -1.58 -10.69
CA ASP A 58 15.46 -2.59 -11.30
C ASP A 58 15.00 -4.02 -10.99
N TYR A 59 14.34 -4.23 -9.85
CA TYR A 59 13.83 -5.52 -9.40
C TYR A 59 12.65 -5.35 -8.43
N ALA A 60 11.84 -6.41 -8.28
CA ALA A 60 10.83 -6.50 -7.23
C ALA A 60 11.44 -7.23 -6.02
N PRO A 61 11.21 -6.77 -4.78
CA PRO A 61 11.72 -7.44 -3.57
C PRO A 61 11.35 -8.92 -3.49
N SER A 62 10.18 -9.30 -4.01
CA SER A 62 9.71 -10.69 -4.06
C SER A 62 10.46 -11.60 -5.04
N ASP A 63 11.15 -11.03 -6.03
CA ASP A 63 11.95 -11.78 -7.01
C ASP A 63 13.40 -12.03 -6.52
N VAL A 64 13.78 -11.47 -5.37
CA VAL A 64 15.11 -11.66 -4.80
C VAL A 64 15.17 -13.04 -4.14
N PRO A 65 16.05 -13.96 -4.58
CA PRO A 65 16.23 -15.25 -3.92
C PRO A 65 16.63 -15.07 -2.45
N PRO A 66 16.37 -16.07 -1.59
CA PRO A 66 16.85 -16.04 -0.22
C PRO A 66 18.37 -15.84 -0.17
N ALA A 67 18.85 -15.15 0.87
CA ALA A 67 20.26 -14.81 1.02
C ALA A 67 21.20 -16.03 1.16
N THR A 68 20.65 -17.21 1.44
CA THR A 68 21.37 -18.46 1.61
C THR A 68 20.95 -19.47 0.55
N ASP A 69 21.94 -20.07 -0.11
CA ASP A 69 21.71 -21.19 -1.01
C ASP A 69 21.18 -22.42 -0.24
N PRO A 70 20.31 -23.25 -0.85
CA PRO A 70 19.86 -24.49 -0.22
C PRO A 70 21.04 -25.44 0.00
N LEU A 71 21.04 -26.12 1.14
CA LEU A 71 22.07 -27.11 1.46
C LEU A 71 21.95 -28.36 0.57
N PRO A 72 23.07 -28.99 0.20
CA PRO A 72 23.04 -30.31 -0.42
C PRO A 72 22.46 -31.35 0.54
N GLU A 73 21.90 -32.45 0.02
CA GLU A 73 21.28 -33.51 0.84
C GLU A 73 22.25 -34.13 1.87
N GLU A 74 23.55 -34.10 1.57
CA GLU A 74 24.62 -34.65 2.41
C GLU A 74 25.10 -33.66 3.51
N ALA A 75 24.49 -32.48 3.60
CA ALA A 75 24.86 -31.47 4.58
C ALA A 75 24.57 -31.93 6.01
N SER A 76 25.39 -31.48 6.95
CA SER A 76 25.22 -31.80 8.36
C SER A 76 24.10 -30.96 9.00
N ASP A 77 23.49 -31.50 10.06
CA ASP A 77 22.50 -30.77 10.86
C ASP A 77 23.05 -29.44 11.41
N ALA A 78 24.36 -29.39 11.69
CA ALA A 78 25.03 -28.17 12.12
C ALA A 78 25.03 -27.09 11.03
N ALA A 79 25.16 -27.47 9.76
CA ALA A 79 25.08 -26.54 8.64
C ALA A 79 23.66 -25.99 8.46
N ASP A 80 22.61 -26.83 8.61
CA ASP A 80 21.20 -26.38 8.59
C ASP A 80 20.91 -25.37 9.70
N LEU A 81 21.37 -25.68 10.92
CA LEU A 81 21.24 -24.77 12.07
C LEU A 81 21.98 -23.45 11.83
N ALA A 82 23.19 -23.49 11.26
CA ALA A 82 23.95 -22.29 10.93
C ALA A 82 23.21 -21.40 9.91
N GLN A 83 22.64 -21.98 8.84
CA GLN A 83 21.84 -21.21 7.87
C GLN A 83 20.58 -20.60 8.47
N ARG A 84 19.98 -21.27 9.45
CA ARG A 84 18.81 -20.78 10.21
C ARG A 84 19.18 -19.77 11.30
N GLY A 85 20.47 -19.51 11.52
CA GLY A 85 20.96 -18.64 12.60
C GLY A 85 20.74 -19.22 14.00
N LEU A 86 20.55 -20.55 14.11
CA LEU A 86 20.30 -21.28 15.36
C LEU A 86 21.57 -21.87 15.97
N LEU A 87 22.73 -21.65 15.37
CA LEU A 87 24.01 -22.02 15.98
C LEU A 87 24.36 -20.96 17.03
N GLU A 88 24.50 -21.39 18.28
CA GLU A 88 24.93 -20.51 19.36
C GLU A 88 26.41 -20.16 19.14
N ASN A 89 26.67 -18.95 18.66
CA ASN A 89 28.02 -18.43 18.48
C ASN A 89 28.67 -18.31 19.87
N ASN A 90 29.52 -19.27 20.24
CA ASN A 90 30.32 -19.20 21.46
C ASN A 90 31.49 -18.20 21.33
N GLU A 91 31.22 -17.03 20.73
CA GLU A 91 32.10 -15.87 20.63
C GLU A 91 31.29 -14.57 20.74
N ALA A 92 30.68 -14.39 21.91
CA ALA A 92 30.56 -13.07 22.53
C ALA A 92 31.32 -13.08 23.87
N SER A 93 32.54 -13.63 23.84
CA SER A 93 33.53 -13.50 24.91
C SER A 93 34.49 -12.38 24.54
N GLY A 94 34.08 -11.14 24.80
CA GLY A 94 34.86 -9.94 24.53
C GLY A 94 34.46 -8.82 25.47
N ASP A 95 34.92 -8.95 26.72
CA ASP A 95 35.02 -7.90 27.75
C ASP A 95 33.75 -7.54 28.55
N GLN A 96 33.53 -8.31 29.62
CA GLN A 96 32.85 -7.82 30.82
C GLN A 96 33.86 -7.12 31.73
N GLY A 97 33.75 -5.79 31.84
CA GLY A 97 33.88 -5.05 33.09
C GLY A 97 35.27 -4.77 33.68
N SER A 98 35.64 -3.48 33.72
CA SER A 98 36.31 -2.92 34.91
C SER A 98 36.21 -1.39 34.99
N GLY A 99 35.86 -0.89 36.18
CA GLY A 99 35.97 0.52 36.59
C GLY A 99 34.61 1.15 36.90
N GLY A 100 34.19 1.38 38.14
CA GLY A 100 34.82 1.24 39.45
C GLY A 100 33.88 1.98 40.42
N ARG A 101 33.44 1.30 41.48
CA ARG A 101 32.87 2.00 42.64
C ARG A 101 34.02 2.55 43.47
N GLY A 102 33.89 3.80 43.89
CA GLY A 102 34.78 4.52 44.80
C GLY A 102 35.00 5.91 44.22
N ASP A 103 34.99 7.01 44.95
CA ASP A 103 34.79 7.35 46.36
C ASP A 103 34.82 8.90 46.36
N SER A 104 34.28 9.51 47.43
CA SER A 104 34.30 10.95 47.78
C SER A 104 33.14 11.83 47.31
#